data_AF-A0A0V8HCV1-F1
#
_entry.id   AF-A0A0V8HCV1-F1
#
_cell.length_a   1.000
_cell.length_b   1.000
_cell.length_c   1.000
_cell.angle_alpha   90.00
_cell.angle_beta   90.00
_cell.angle_gamma   90.00
#
_symmetry.space_group_name_H-M   'P 1'
#
loop_
_entity.id
_entity.type
_entity.pdbx_description
1 polymer ?
#
loop_
_entity_poly.entity_id
_entity_poly.type
_entity_poly.pdbx_seq_one_letter_code
_entity_poly.pdbx_strand_id
1 'polypeptide(L)'
;MTVLSSHEVIEDFIQFASTLPNRKLRKYETALAQYASNKLTKHECAILSDWLKRSAERNEDRNDAENPVLFSVFFVLCIYARRMKNHSTHKDLIRDYGELFEGELLYPHIVSLFHKQYDTPEDMELAIHYSRKAVENLPNQVGVLHCYVEAVVTAEERGLEIEQEVVEDAREKMDQIIRLDYQYPKFHCTKGRLLAILKQYREAKTAIHKAIDKEDSSSTDYAIRLNEYQAHLSRIEAAESSSLILAELERTRTELEESKRELKISMDKMQKDNLQSLAFFVAIISLTIGSFNLIGNKPFLDSAFLIMILTGCILVGYLCLGMLLQQKKFPWKHQTFILLIGLLLIAGPLYFHYLSR
;
A
#
# COMPACT_ATOMS: atom_id res chain seq x y z
N MET A 1 -39.33 4.18 37.45
CA MET A 1 -38.28 5.22 37.39
C MET A 1 -38.95 6.55 37.64
N THR A 2 -38.70 7.16 38.79
CA THR A 2 -39.16 8.52 39.11
C THR A 2 -38.34 9.48 38.24
N VAL A 3 -39.00 10.29 37.42
CA VAL A 3 -38.32 11.31 36.60
C VAL A 3 -37.86 12.41 37.55
N LEU A 4 -36.55 12.64 37.62
CA LEU A 4 -35.98 13.73 38.43
C LEU A 4 -36.47 15.07 37.89
N SER A 5 -36.73 16.01 38.79
CA SER A 5 -37.02 17.39 38.42
C SER A 5 -35.79 18.08 37.84
N SER A 6 -35.98 19.16 37.05
CA SER A 6 -34.86 19.91 36.46
C SER A 6 -33.83 20.37 37.47
N HIS A 7 -34.26 20.73 38.69
CA HIS A 7 -33.37 21.16 39.76
C HIS A 7 -32.52 20.01 40.31
N GLU A 8 -33.13 18.85 40.57
CA GLU A 8 -32.43 17.67 41.09
C GLU A 8 -31.37 17.15 40.11
N VAL A 9 -31.64 17.19 38.80
CA VAL A 9 -30.66 16.79 37.78
C VAL A 9 -29.42 17.69 37.80
N ILE A 10 -29.63 19.01 37.90
CA ILE A 10 -28.54 19.98 37.95
C ILE A 10 -27.73 19.80 39.24
N GLU A 11 -28.39 19.62 40.38
CA GLU A 11 -27.71 19.40 41.67
C GLU A 11 -26.93 18.09 41.71
N ASP A 12 -27.48 16.97 41.20
CA ASP A 12 -26.74 15.69 41.08
C ASP A 12 -25.48 15.89 40.22
N PHE A 13 -25.59 16.61 39.10
CA PHE A 13 -24.42 16.86 38.27
C PHE A 13 -23.39 17.76 38.95
N ILE A 14 -23.81 18.84 39.62
CA ILE A 14 -22.89 19.73 40.35
C ILE A 14 -22.18 18.96 41.46
N GLN A 15 -22.91 18.14 42.22
CA GLN A 15 -22.33 17.29 43.24
C GLN A 15 -21.33 16.30 42.63
N PHE A 16 -21.68 15.65 41.53
CA PHE A 16 -20.76 14.79 40.78
C PHE A 16 -19.52 15.56 40.31
N ALA A 17 -19.69 16.74 39.71
CA ALA A 17 -18.59 17.57 39.21
C ALA A 17 -17.61 17.98 40.32
N SER A 18 -18.11 18.20 41.55
CA SER A 18 -17.26 18.48 42.72
C SER A 18 -16.35 17.30 43.13
N THR A 19 -16.70 16.07 42.73
CA THR A 19 -15.92 14.86 43.01
C THR A 19 -14.95 14.51 41.88
N LEU A 20 -14.97 15.25 40.77
CA LEU A 20 -14.14 14.95 39.62
C LEU A 20 -12.65 15.11 39.97
N PRO A 21 -11.79 14.18 39.51
CA PRO A 21 -10.36 14.27 39.73
C PRO A 21 -9.76 15.43 38.90
N ASN A 22 -8.46 15.68 39.08
CA ASN A 22 -7.77 16.69 38.28
C ASN A 22 -7.95 16.43 36.76
N ARG A 23 -8.30 17.48 36.02
CA ARG A 23 -8.56 17.45 34.56
C ARG A 23 -7.41 16.92 33.72
N LYS A 24 -6.18 17.05 34.19
CA LYS A 24 -4.99 16.51 33.52
C LYS A 24 -4.93 14.99 33.56
N LEU A 25 -5.67 14.35 34.47
CA LEU A 25 -5.68 12.91 34.66
C LEU A 25 -6.71 12.24 33.77
N ARG A 26 -6.38 11.06 33.23
CA ARG A 26 -7.32 10.23 32.46
C ARG A 26 -8.61 9.92 33.22
N LYS A 27 -8.53 9.81 34.55
CA LYS A 27 -9.68 9.55 35.43
C LYS A 27 -10.79 10.59 35.28
N TYR A 28 -10.47 11.83 34.92
CA TYR A 28 -11.46 12.89 34.71
C TYR A 28 -12.37 12.57 33.52
N GLU A 29 -11.76 12.28 32.37
CA GLU A 29 -12.49 11.94 31.15
C GLU A 29 -13.27 10.62 31.31
N THR A 30 -12.68 9.60 31.95
CA THR A 30 -13.39 8.33 32.16
C THR A 30 -14.59 8.47 33.08
N ALA A 31 -14.50 9.33 34.11
CA ALA A 31 -15.62 9.61 35.01
C ALA A 31 -16.77 10.29 34.25
N LEU A 32 -16.47 11.30 33.42
CA LEU A 32 -17.47 11.95 32.56
C LEU A 32 -18.08 10.98 31.56
N ALA A 33 -17.26 10.12 30.94
CA ALA A 33 -17.74 9.11 30.01
C ALA A 33 -18.65 8.07 30.67
N GLN A 34 -18.35 7.67 31.91
CA GLN A 34 -19.19 6.77 32.69
C GLN A 34 -20.51 7.44 33.09
N TYR A 35 -20.47 8.71 33.51
CA TYR A 35 -21.68 9.50 33.80
C TYR A 35 -22.58 9.62 32.56
N ALA A 36 -21.99 9.95 31.40
CA ALA A 36 -22.69 10.00 30.12
C ALA A 36 -23.31 8.66 29.69
N SER A 37 -22.69 7.54 30.06
CA SER A 37 -23.16 6.20 29.66
C SER A 37 -24.24 5.64 30.59
N ASN A 38 -24.12 5.89 31.89
CA ASN A 38 -24.91 5.20 32.91
C ASN A 38 -26.02 6.07 33.49
N LYS A 39 -25.84 7.40 33.49
CA LYS A 39 -26.75 8.35 34.13
C LYS A 39 -27.50 9.22 33.12
N LEU A 40 -26.86 9.73 32.05
CA LEU A 40 -27.56 10.61 31.11
C LEU A 40 -28.61 9.88 30.25
N THR A 41 -29.87 10.24 30.46
CA THR A 41 -30.96 10.03 29.50
C THR A 41 -31.12 11.24 28.58
N LYS A 42 -31.95 11.09 27.53
CA LYS A 42 -32.32 12.20 26.64
C LYS A 42 -32.95 13.38 27.40
N HIS A 43 -33.69 13.09 28.48
CA HIS A 43 -34.34 14.12 29.30
C HIS A 43 -33.32 14.91 30.13
N GLU A 44 -32.42 14.23 30.84
CA GLU A 44 -31.36 14.88 31.62
C GLU A 44 -30.39 15.66 30.73
N CYS A 45 -30.08 15.13 29.54
CA CYS A 45 -29.28 15.85 28.54
C CYS A 45 -29.92 17.20 28.17
N ALA A 46 -31.24 17.24 27.94
CA ALA A 46 -31.93 18.49 27.62
C ALA A 46 -31.88 19.49 28.78
N ILE A 47 -32.05 19.01 30.02
CA ILE A 47 -31.94 19.85 31.22
C ILE A 47 -30.54 20.45 31.36
N LEU A 48 -29.49 19.64 31.18
CA LEU A 48 -28.10 20.08 31.26
C LEU A 48 -27.74 21.05 30.12
N SER A 49 -28.26 20.84 28.90
CA SER A 49 -28.10 21.78 27.79
C SER A 49 -28.74 23.14 28.08
N ASP A 50 -29.95 23.16 28.63
CA ASP A 50 -30.64 24.40 29.03
C ASP A 50 -29.93 25.11 30.20
N TRP A 51 -29.29 24.34 31.09
CA TRP A 51 -28.46 24.89 32.15
C TRP A 51 -27.15 25.47 31.61
N LEU A 52 -26.48 24.79 30.68
CA LEU A 52 -25.26 25.25 30.02
C LEU A 52 -25.51 26.60 29.35
N LYS A 53 -26.59 26.69 28.55
CA LYS A 53 -26.98 27.92 27.87
C LYS A 53 -27.12 29.11 28.83
N ARG A 54 -27.99 28.96 29.85
CA ARG A 54 -28.25 30.01 30.86
C ARG A 54 -27.03 30.36 31.71
N SER A 55 -26.09 29.43 31.85
CA SER A 55 -24.89 29.64 32.65
C SER A 55 -23.78 30.28 31.82
N ALA A 56 -23.68 29.97 30.53
CA ALA A 56 -22.78 30.64 29.59
C ALA A 56 -23.14 32.12 29.43
N GLU A 57 -24.43 32.42 29.18
CA GLU A 57 -24.95 33.80 29.08
C GLU A 57 -24.61 34.64 30.34
N ARG A 58 -24.69 34.04 31.53
CA ARG A 58 -24.35 34.72 32.80
C ARG A 58 -22.84 34.82 33.06
N ASN A 59 -22.03 33.96 32.44
CA ASN A 59 -20.58 33.97 32.63
C ASN A 59 -19.90 35.02 31.73
N GLU A 60 -20.44 35.27 30.54
CA GLU A 60 -20.02 36.40 29.67
C GLU A 60 -20.08 37.73 30.43
N ASP A 61 -21.11 37.93 31.26
CA ASP A 61 -21.26 39.13 32.10
C ASP A 61 -20.26 39.23 33.26
N ARG A 62 -19.66 38.11 33.70
CA ARG A 62 -18.82 38.03 34.92
C ARG A 62 -17.33 37.89 34.63
N ASN A 63 -16.94 37.54 33.39
CA ASN A 63 -15.56 37.31 32.98
C ASN A 63 -14.85 36.25 33.86
N ASP A 64 -15.60 35.31 34.42
CA ASP A 64 -15.07 34.19 35.22
C ASP A 64 -14.51 33.12 34.26
N ALA A 65 -13.25 33.32 33.87
CA ALA A 65 -12.53 32.54 32.85
C ALA A 65 -12.35 31.04 33.16
N GLU A 66 -12.66 30.58 34.38
CA GLU A 66 -12.53 29.19 34.78
C GLU A 66 -13.71 28.77 35.66
N ASN A 67 -14.85 28.42 35.06
CA ASN A 67 -15.92 27.74 35.78
C ASN A 67 -15.80 26.22 35.60
N PRO A 68 -15.30 25.46 36.60
CA PRO A 68 -14.92 24.09 36.35
C PRO A 68 -16.10 23.16 36.06
N VAL A 69 -17.27 23.51 36.62
CA VAL A 69 -18.51 22.78 36.43
C VAL A 69 -19.07 23.04 35.04
N LEU A 70 -18.99 24.28 34.55
CA LEU A 70 -19.50 24.66 33.23
C LEU A 70 -18.81 23.88 32.10
N PHE A 71 -17.48 23.81 32.14
CA PHE A 71 -16.72 22.98 31.19
C PHE A 71 -17.02 21.49 31.34
N SER A 72 -17.25 21.00 32.57
CA SER A 72 -17.63 19.59 32.80
C SER A 72 -18.97 19.24 32.15
N VAL A 73 -19.95 20.15 32.22
CA VAL A 73 -21.25 20.00 31.55
C VAL A 73 -21.07 20.03 30.03
N PHE A 74 -20.34 21.01 29.50
CA PHE A 74 -20.04 21.06 28.07
C PHE A 74 -19.41 19.75 27.58
N PHE A 75 -18.39 19.26 28.28
CA PHE A 75 -17.70 18.05 27.88
C PHE A 75 -18.58 16.80 28.00
N VAL A 76 -19.37 16.64 29.06
CA VAL A 76 -20.28 15.48 29.18
C VAL A 76 -21.33 15.46 28.07
N LEU A 77 -21.83 16.63 27.67
CA LEU A 77 -22.78 16.77 26.57
C LEU A 77 -22.14 16.41 25.22
N CYS A 78 -20.90 16.84 24.95
CA CYS A 78 -20.15 16.42 23.76
C CYS A 78 -19.93 14.90 23.72
N ILE A 79 -19.57 14.29 24.86
CA ILE A 79 -19.42 12.83 24.97
C ILE A 79 -20.75 12.14 24.67
N TYR A 80 -21.84 12.60 25.28
CA TYR A 80 -23.17 12.04 25.06
C TYR A 80 -23.61 12.15 23.59
N ALA A 81 -23.50 13.34 22.99
CA ALA A 81 -23.85 13.57 21.58
C ALA A 81 -23.08 12.65 20.63
N ARG A 82 -21.77 12.48 20.85
CA ARG A 82 -20.93 11.55 20.09
C ARG A 82 -21.37 10.09 20.25
N ARG A 83 -21.65 9.65 21.47
CA ARG A 83 -22.10 8.27 21.76
C ARG A 83 -23.43 7.96 21.08
N MET A 84 -24.34 8.93 21.05
CA MET A 84 -25.65 8.81 20.40
C MET A 84 -25.59 9.03 18.88
N LYS A 85 -24.39 9.23 18.29
CA LYS A 85 -24.18 9.58 16.87
C LYS A 85 -25.02 10.79 16.42
N ASN A 86 -25.29 11.71 17.34
CA ASN A 86 -26.01 12.94 17.04
C ASN A 86 -25.00 14.03 16.67
N HIS A 87 -24.52 13.97 15.43
CA HIS A 87 -23.50 14.87 14.91
C HIS A 87 -23.94 16.34 14.93
N SER A 88 -25.22 16.62 14.65
CA SER A 88 -25.77 17.98 14.67
C SER A 88 -25.67 18.60 16.06
N THR A 89 -26.08 17.89 17.11
CA THR A 89 -25.97 18.41 18.49
C THR A 89 -24.53 18.62 18.90
N HIS A 90 -23.60 17.74 18.51
CA HIS A 90 -22.18 17.96 18.80
C HIS A 90 -21.66 19.22 18.08
N LYS A 91 -22.02 19.39 16.80
CA LYS A 91 -21.67 20.58 16.01
C LYS A 91 -22.19 21.86 16.65
N ASP A 92 -23.45 21.87 17.08
CA ASP A 92 -24.07 23.01 17.74
C ASP A 92 -23.34 23.35 19.05
N LEU A 93 -22.96 22.34 19.85
CA LEU A 93 -22.19 22.56 21.08
C LEU A 93 -20.83 23.23 20.81
N ILE A 94 -20.07 22.75 19.80
CA ILE A 94 -18.78 23.35 19.43
C ILE A 94 -18.96 24.76 18.90
N ARG A 95 -19.96 24.99 18.03
CA ARG A 95 -20.23 26.30 17.44
C ARG A 95 -20.64 27.32 18.49
N ASP A 96 -21.55 26.94 19.40
CA ASP A 96 -22.21 27.88 20.29
C ASP A 96 -21.40 28.15 21.57
N TYR A 97 -20.55 27.20 21.99
CA TYR A 97 -19.81 27.31 23.27
C TYR A 97 -18.29 27.09 23.12
N GLY A 98 -17.79 26.78 21.93
CA GLY A 98 -16.37 26.45 21.74
C GLY A 98 -15.43 27.57 22.13
N GLU A 99 -15.75 28.80 21.72
CA GLU A 99 -14.94 30.00 22.02
C GLU A 99 -14.75 30.21 23.53
N LEU A 100 -15.77 29.89 24.34
CA LEU A 100 -15.71 30.01 25.81
C LEU A 100 -14.66 29.09 26.44
N PHE A 101 -14.30 27.99 25.77
CA PHE A 101 -13.42 26.95 26.32
C PHE A 101 -12.10 26.81 25.55
N GLU A 102 -11.76 27.72 24.64
CA GLU A 102 -10.51 27.63 23.87
C GLU A 102 -9.25 27.56 24.73
N GLY A 103 -9.29 28.19 25.92
CA GLY A 103 -8.21 28.15 26.92
C GLY A 103 -8.13 26.86 27.73
N GLU A 104 -9.14 25.98 27.69
CA GLU A 104 -9.16 24.75 28.47
C GLU A 104 -8.22 23.69 27.86
N LEU A 105 -7.40 23.06 28.71
CA LEU A 105 -6.37 22.10 28.26
C LEU A 105 -6.92 20.93 27.44
N LEU A 106 -8.14 20.49 27.78
CA LEU A 106 -8.84 19.38 27.15
C LEU A 106 -9.68 19.80 25.94
N TYR A 107 -9.87 21.10 25.68
CA TYR A 107 -10.71 21.55 24.59
C TYR A 107 -10.24 21.05 23.21
N PRO A 108 -8.93 21.10 22.85
CA PRO A 108 -8.46 20.52 21.60
C PRO A 108 -8.77 19.02 21.44
N HIS A 109 -8.79 18.25 22.53
CA HIS A 109 -9.20 16.84 22.50
C HIS A 109 -10.66 16.67 22.09
N ILE A 110 -11.55 17.53 22.61
CA ILE A 110 -12.98 17.53 22.25
C ILE A 110 -13.15 17.88 20.77
N VAL A 111 -12.45 18.91 20.29
CA VAL A 111 -12.51 19.34 18.89
C VAL A 111 -11.97 18.26 17.95
N SER A 112 -10.89 17.56 18.31
CA SER A 112 -10.41 16.40 17.55
C SER A 112 -11.45 15.28 17.48
N LEU A 113 -12.09 14.94 18.60
CA LEU A 113 -13.17 13.94 18.63
C LEU A 113 -14.41 14.36 17.82
N PHE A 114 -14.66 15.66 17.69
CA PHE A 114 -15.69 16.21 16.82
C PHE A 114 -15.35 15.96 15.35
N HIS A 115 -14.20 16.41 14.87
CA HIS A 115 -13.82 16.26 13.45
C HIS A 115 -13.69 14.80 13.02
N LYS A 116 -13.23 13.90 13.90
CA LYS A 116 -13.16 12.44 13.62
C LYS A 116 -14.50 11.80 13.27
N GLN A 117 -15.63 12.45 13.55
CA GLN A 117 -16.95 11.95 13.20
C GLN A 117 -17.31 12.15 11.73
N TYR A 118 -16.63 13.08 11.05
CA TYR A 118 -16.87 13.38 9.65
C TYR A 118 -15.89 12.60 8.76
N ASP A 119 -16.27 12.43 7.50
CA ASP A 119 -15.54 11.62 6.52
C ASP A 119 -14.96 12.44 5.37
N THR A 120 -14.56 13.67 5.68
CA THR A 120 -13.88 14.55 4.74
C THR A 120 -12.37 14.56 5.03
N PRO A 121 -11.52 14.74 4.00
CA PRO A 121 -10.09 14.94 4.20
C PRO A 121 -9.79 16.13 5.13
N GLU A 122 -10.52 17.24 4.97
CA GLU A 122 -10.35 18.45 5.75
C GLU A 122 -10.61 18.20 7.25
N ASP A 123 -11.68 17.46 7.57
CA ASP A 123 -11.97 17.08 8.96
C ASP A 123 -10.89 16.14 9.52
N MET A 124 -10.31 15.26 8.71
CA MET A 124 -9.23 14.39 9.17
C MET A 124 -7.93 15.14 9.46
N GLU A 125 -7.58 16.13 8.63
CA GLU A 125 -6.46 17.03 8.89
C GLU A 125 -6.67 17.82 10.19
N LEU A 126 -7.88 18.37 10.38
CA LEU A 126 -8.24 19.08 11.62
C LEU A 126 -8.22 18.14 12.83
N ALA A 127 -8.68 16.90 12.70
CA ALA A 127 -8.61 15.92 13.76
C ALA A 127 -7.17 15.63 14.21
N ILE A 128 -6.23 15.52 13.27
CA ILE A 128 -4.79 15.36 13.56
C ILE A 128 -4.23 16.63 14.20
N HIS A 129 -4.53 17.80 13.64
CA HIS A 129 -4.07 19.09 14.15
C HIS A 129 -4.48 19.30 15.62
N TYR A 130 -5.77 19.17 15.93
CA TYR A 130 -6.28 19.39 17.28
C TYR A 130 -5.86 18.31 18.28
N SER A 131 -5.70 17.06 17.83
CA SER A 131 -5.18 16.01 18.72
C SER A 131 -3.70 16.21 19.04
N ARG A 132 -2.89 16.70 18.09
CA ARG A 132 -1.50 17.10 18.36
C ARG A 132 -1.44 18.23 19.38
N LYS A 133 -2.26 19.27 19.22
CA LYS A 133 -2.39 20.36 20.21
C LYS A 133 -2.82 19.85 21.59
N ALA A 134 -3.72 18.86 21.64
CA ALA A 134 -4.09 18.22 22.89
C ALA A 134 -2.90 17.49 23.54
N VAL A 135 -2.08 16.78 22.75
CA VAL A 135 -0.87 16.10 23.23
C VAL A 135 0.14 17.10 23.80
N GLU A 136 0.32 18.25 23.18
CA GLU A 136 1.17 19.33 23.69
C GLU A 136 0.68 19.83 25.06
N ASN A 137 -0.64 20.00 25.23
CA ASN A 137 -1.24 20.41 26.49
C ASN A 137 -1.13 19.33 27.59
N LEU A 138 -1.27 18.05 27.21
CA LEU A 138 -1.43 16.91 28.13
C LEU A 138 -0.59 15.69 27.68
N PRO A 139 0.76 15.78 27.69
CA PRO A 139 1.64 14.81 27.03
C PRO A 139 1.70 13.43 27.68
N ASN A 140 1.17 13.28 28.90
CA ASN A 140 1.12 12.01 29.64
C ASN A 140 -0.31 11.50 29.84
N GLN A 141 -1.32 12.17 29.29
CA GLN A 141 -2.70 11.73 29.42
C GLN A 141 -3.00 10.71 28.32
N VAL A 142 -3.16 9.45 28.74
CA VAL A 142 -3.32 8.30 27.82
C VAL A 142 -4.49 8.46 26.84
N GLY A 143 -5.60 9.08 27.26
CA GLY A 143 -6.76 9.32 26.39
C GLY A 143 -6.46 10.28 25.23
N VAL A 144 -5.67 11.32 25.50
CA VAL A 144 -5.24 12.32 24.52
C VAL A 144 -4.22 11.73 23.55
N LEU A 145 -3.22 11.02 24.08
CA LEU A 145 -2.25 10.28 23.27
C LEU A 145 -2.98 9.31 22.33
N HIS A 146 -3.94 8.55 22.86
CA HIS A 146 -4.70 7.60 22.06
C HIS A 146 -5.56 8.29 20.98
N CYS A 147 -6.15 9.44 21.30
CA CYS A 147 -6.93 10.20 20.33
C CYS A 147 -6.08 10.63 19.12
N TYR A 148 -4.85 11.07 19.37
CA TYR A 148 -3.87 11.43 18.34
C TYR A 148 -3.50 10.23 17.46
N VAL A 149 -3.04 9.13 18.07
CA VAL A 149 -2.68 7.92 17.31
C VAL A 149 -3.86 7.41 16.49
N GLU A 150 -5.05 7.37 17.08
CA GLU A 150 -6.26 6.95 16.37
C GLU A 150 -6.64 7.91 15.23
N ALA A 151 -6.41 9.23 15.38
CA ALA A 151 -6.65 10.20 14.30
C ALA A 151 -5.72 9.93 13.10
N VAL A 152 -4.41 9.80 13.35
CA VAL A 152 -3.39 9.51 12.33
C VAL A 152 -3.71 8.20 11.59
N VAL A 153 -3.98 7.13 12.33
CA VAL A 153 -4.31 5.83 11.73
C VAL A 153 -5.59 5.89 10.92
N THR A 154 -6.61 6.60 11.40
CA THR A 154 -7.90 6.70 10.69
C THR A 154 -7.77 7.52 9.41
N ALA A 155 -6.95 8.57 9.41
CA ALA A 155 -6.69 9.37 8.23
C ALA A 155 -5.97 8.56 7.14
N GLU A 156 -4.93 7.81 7.50
CA GLU A 156 -4.18 6.98 6.56
C GLU A 156 -5.04 5.81 6.02
N GLU A 157 -5.85 5.16 6.87
CA GLU A 157 -6.83 4.15 6.45
C GLU A 157 -7.89 4.70 5.45
N ARG A 158 -8.12 6.02 5.44
CA ARG A 158 -9.01 6.73 4.51
C ARG A 158 -8.30 7.25 3.26
N GLY A 159 -7.01 6.95 3.11
CA GLY A 159 -6.22 7.30 1.94
C GLY A 159 -5.63 8.71 1.97
N LEU A 160 -5.62 9.39 3.13
CA LEU A 160 -4.85 10.62 3.26
C LEU A 160 -3.37 10.27 3.32
N GLU A 161 -2.57 10.99 2.54
CA GLU A 161 -1.12 10.85 2.56
C GLU A 161 -0.58 11.52 3.82
N ILE A 162 -0.15 10.70 4.78
CA ILE A 162 0.43 11.16 6.03
C ILE A 162 1.95 11.06 5.93
N GLU A 163 2.64 12.15 6.28
CA GLU A 163 4.09 12.17 6.33
C GLU A 163 4.64 11.09 7.26
N GLN A 164 5.72 10.42 6.83
CA GLN A 164 6.33 9.32 7.60
C GLN A 164 6.72 9.75 9.01
N GLU A 165 7.15 11.00 9.20
CA GLU A 165 7.49 11.56 10.51
C GLU A 165 6.29 11.55 11.47
N VAL A 166 5.09 11.87 10.97
CA VAL A 166 3.85 11.85 11.75
C VAL A 166 3.47 10.41 12.12
N VAL A 167 3.68 9.45 11.21
CA VAL A 167 3.42 8.03 11.49
C VAL A 167 4.38 7.49 12.56
N GLU A 168 5.67 7.83 12.50
CA GLU A 168 6.64 7.43 13.53
C GLU A 168 6.36 8.12 14.88
N ASP A 169 5.98 9.40 14.89
CA ASP A 169 5.57 10.08 16.12
C ASP A 169 4.33 9.41 16.74
N ALA A 170 3.34 9.03 15.93
CA ALA A 170 2.19 8.25 16.39
C ALA A 170 2.61 6.89 16.97
N ARG A 171 3.63 6.24 16.41
CA ARG A 171 4.20 5.00 16.95
C ARG A 171 4.86 5.21 18.30
N GLU A 172 5.64 6.27 18.48
CA GLU A 172 6.22 6.61 19.78
C GLU A 172 5.15 6.86 20.85
N LYS A 173 4.09 7.60 20.49
CA LYS A 173 2.94 7.83 21.40
C LYS A 173 2.19 6.54 21.69
N MET A 174 2.05 5.64 20.72
CA MET A 174 1.44 4.33 20.93
C MET A 174 2.25 3.48 21.92
N ASP A 175 3.58 3.48 21.82
CA ASP A 175 4.42 2.78 22.79
C ASP A 175 4.37 3.45 24.18
N GLN A 176 4.23 4.77 24.24
CA GLN A 176 3.98 5.48 25.51
C GLN A 176 2.65 5.07 26.14
N ILE A 177 1.57 4.97 25.37
CA ILE A 177 0.26 4.49 25.82
C ILE A 177 0.39 3.11 26.46
N ILE A 178 1.03 2.16 25.77
CA ILE A 178 1.19 0.79 26.26
C ILE A 178 2.04 0.74 27.55
N ARG A 179 3.03 1.63 27.71
CA ARG A 179 3.80 1.74 28.97
C ARG A 179 2.95 2.29 30.12
N LEU A 180 2.09 3.27 29.85
CA LEU A 180 1.28 3.93 30.88
C LEU A 180 0.03 3.13 31.27
N ASP A 181 -0.63 2.49 30.31
CA ASP A 181 -1.83 1.68 30.52
C ASP A 181 -1.94 0.60 29.44
N TYR A 182 -1.62 -0.63 29.83
CA TYR A 182 -1.63 -1.78 28.92
C TYR A 182 -2.93 -2.58 28.94
N GLN A 183 -3.90 -2.23 29.79
CA GLN A 183 -5.05 -3.10 30.06
C GLN A 183 -6.23 -2.84 29.12
N TYR A 184 -6.36 -1.62 28.60
CA TYR A 184 -7.52 -1.27 27.80
C TYR A 184 -7.48 -1.93 26.40
N PRO A 185 -8.48 -2.76 26.03
CA PRO A 185 -8.49 -3.52 24.77
C PRO A 185 -8.30 -2.65 23.53
N LYS A 186 -8.98 -1.50 23.49
CA LYS A 186 -8.96 -0.57 22.36
C LYS A 186 -7.54 -0.08 22.01
N PHE A 187 -6.63 0.02 22.99
CA PHE A 187 -5.25 0.41 22.72
C PHE A 187 -4.50 -0.65 21.91
N HIS A 188 -4.74 -1.94 22.16
CA HIS A 188 -4.15 -3.02 21.36
C HIS A 188 -4.74 -3.04 19.95
N CYS A 189 -6.03 -2.73 19.81
CA CYS A 189 -6.67 -2.59 18.50
C CYS A 189 -6.02 -1.47 17.68
N THR A 190 -5.89 -0.27 18.24
CA THR A 190 -5.22 0.86 17.56
C THR A 190 -3.76 0.57 17.27
N LYS A 191 -3.03 -0.11 18.17
CA LYS A 191 -1.66 -0.58 17.88
C LYS A 191 -1.62 -1.52 16.68
N GLY A 192 -2.54 -2.47 16.60
CA GLY A 192 -2.61 -3.39 15.46
C GLY A 192 -2.84 -2.66 14.15
N ARG A 193 -3.77 -1.69 14.12
CA ARG A 193 -4.00 -0.84 12.96
C ARG A 193 -2.75 -0.08 12.55
N LEU A 194 -2.07 0.59 13.48
CA LEU A 194 -0.82 1.32 13.20
C LEU A 194 0.31 0.42 12.66
N LEU A 195 0.46 -0.79 13.19
CA LEU A 195 1.45 -1.75 12.69
C LEU A 195 1.14 -2.21 11.25
N ALA A 196 -0.14 -2.24 10.86
CA ALA A 196 -0.53 -2.59 9.51
C ALA A 196 -0.16 -1.50 8.49
N ILE A 197 -0.27 -0.22 8.87
CA ILE A 197 0.24 0.94 8.10
C ILE A 197 1.73 0.76 7.80
N LEU A 198 2.48 0.36 8.84
CA LEU A 198 3.92 0.07 8.75
C LEU A 198 4.24 -1.26 8.05
N LYS A 199 3.24 -1.93 7.46
CA LYS A 199 3.35 -3.24 6.78
C LYS A 199 3.89 -4.37 7.66
N GLN A 200 3.79 -4.22 8.99
CA GLN A 200 4.16 -5.23 9.98
C GLN A 200 2.97 -6.15 10.28
N TYR A 201 2.43 -6.79 9.24
CA TYR A 201 1.13 -7.47 9.29
C TYR A 201 1.03 -8.57 10.35
N ARG A 202 2.12 -9.32 10.59
CA ARG A 202 2.12 -10.37 11.63
C ARG A 202 1.88 -9.78 13.02
N GLU A 203 2.62 -8.74 13.38
CA GLU A 203 2.52 -8.07 14.68
C GLU A 203 1.21 -7.31 14.81
N ALA A 204 0.74 -6.73 13.70
CA ALA A 204 -0.57 -6.10 13.61
C ALA A 204 -1.70 -7.06 14.00
N LYS A 205 -1.76 -8.26 13.38
CA LYS A 205 -2.75 -9.28 13.69
C LYS A 205 -2.65 -9.77 15.14
N THR A 206 -1.44 -9.97 15.66
CA THR A 206 -1.23 -10.33 17.07
C THR A 206 -1.80 -9.27 18.03
N ALA A 207 -1.62 -7.98 17.72
CA ALA A 207 -2.16 -6.91 18.54
C ALA A 207 -3.70 -6.86 18.49
N ILE A 208 -4.32 -7.09 17.32
CA ILE A 208 -5.79 -7.19 17.23
C ILE A 208 -6.33 -8.39 18.02
N HIS A 209 -5.71 -9.57 17.90
CA HIS A 209 -6.11 -10.73 18.72
C HIS A 209 -6.00 -10.44 20.22
N LYS A 210 -4.95 -9.74 20.64
CA LYS A 210 -4.81 -9.32 22.04
C LYS A 210 -5.90 -8.34 22.48
N ALA A 211 -6.41 -7.49 21.58
CA ALA A 211 -7.58 -6.65 21.86
C ALA A 211 -8.82 -7.50 22.09
N ILE A 212 -9.05 -8.50 21.23
CA ILE A 212 -10.17 -9.44 21.34
C ILE A 212 -10.11 -10.23 22.66
N ASP A 213 -8.95 -10.79 23.00
CA ASP A 213 -8.75 -11.60 24.21
C ASP A 213 -8.96 -10.80 25.51
N LYS A 214 -8.70 -9.50 25.47
CA LYS A 214 -8.84 -8.61 26.64
C LYS A 214 -10.23 -8.00 26.78
N GLU A 215 -11.07 -8.12 25.76
CA GLU A 215 -12.37 -7.46 25.74
C GLU A 215 -13.33 -8.09 26.76
N ASP A 216 -14.05 -7.24 27.51
CA ASP A 216 -14.94 -7.70 28.56
C ASP A 216 -16.25 -8.20 27.96
N SER A 217 -16.41 -9.53 27.94
CA SER A 217 -17.61 -10.21 27.42
C SER A 217 -18.88 -9.94 28.22
N SER A 218 -18.77 -9.38 29.43
CA SER A 218 -19.95 -9.00 30.25
C SER A 218 -20.51 -7.62 29.90
N SER A 219 -19.78 -6.82 29.10
CA SER A 219 -20.17 -5.48 28.72
C SER A 219 -21.33 -5.47 27.71
N THR A 220 -22.27 -4.55 27.86
CA THR A 220 -23.48 -4.49 27.01
C THR A 220 -23.19 -4.17 25.55
N ASP A 221 -22.05 -3.54 25.25
CA ASP A 221 -21.57 -3.21 23.91
C ASP A 221 -20.44 -4.15 23.43
N TYR A 222 -20.23 -5.29 24.11
CA TYR A 222 -19.22 -6.29 23.76
C TYR A 222 -19.29 -6.72 22.29
N ALA A 223 -20.48 -7.11 21.81
CA ALA A 223 -20.66 -7.61 20.45
C ALA A 223 -20.29 -6.56 19.39
N ILE A 224 -20.55 -5.28 19.68
CA ILE A 224 -20.20 -4.16 18.79
C ILE A 224 -18.68 -4.01 18.74
N ARG A 225 -18.01 -3.94 19.89
CA ARG A 225 -16.53 -3.83 19.95
C ARG A 225 -15.83 -5.02 19.30
N LEU A 226 -16.33 -6.24 19.55
CA LEU A 226 -15.79 -7.44 18.93
C LEU A 226 -15.92 -7.39 17.40
N ASN A 227 -17.06 -6.94 16.88
CA ASN A 227 -17.26 -6.78 15.45
C ASN A 227 -16.32 -5.72 14.84
N GLU A 228 -16.11 -4.59 15.55
CA GLU A 228 -15.14 -3.57 15.13
C GLU A 228 -13.71 -4.14 15.05
N TYR A 229 -13.27 -4.92 16.04
CA TYR A 229 -11.94 -5.54 16.04
C TYR A 229 -11.80 -6.56 14.91
N GLN A 230 -12.81 -7.39 14.67
CA GLN A 230 -12.83 -8.33 13.55
C GLN A 230 -12.79 -7.60 12.20
N ALA A 231 -13.50 -6.49 12.05
CA ALA A 231 -13.46 -5.69 10.83
C ALA A 231 -12.05 -5.13 10.58
N HIS A 232 -11.36 -4.66 11.62
CA HIS A 232 -9.96 -4.25 11.49
C HIS A 232 -9.05 -5.42 11.13
N LEU A 233 -9.22 -6.60 11.73
CA LEU A 233 -8.45 -7.80 11.40
C LEU A 233 -8.60 -8.16 9.91
N SER A 234 -9.82 -8.21 9.39
CA SER A 234 -10.07 -8.51 7.97
C SER A 234 -9.45 -7.49 7.02
N ARG A 235 -9.44 -6.19 7.39
CA ARG A 235 -8.74 -5.17 6.59
C ARG A 235 -7.23 -5.39 6.56
N ILE A 236 -6.64 -5.78 7.69
CA ILE A 236 -5.21 -6.09 7.79
C ILE A 236 -4.87 -7.31 6.92
N GLU A 237 -5.67 -8.37 6.97
CA GLU A 237 -5.49 -9.57 6.15
C GLU A 237 -5.63 -9.27 4.64
N ALA A 238 -6.58 -8.41 4.28
CA ALA A 238 -6.74 -7.94 2.91
C ALA A 238 -5.53 -7.11 2.43
N ALA A 239 -5.02 -6.22 3.29
CA ALA A 239 -3.83 -5.42 2.99
C ALA A 239 -2.56 -6.29 2.83
N GLU A 240 -2.36 -7.28 3.71
CA GLU A 240 -1.27 -8.26 3.62
C GLU A 240 -1.35 -9.06 2.32
N SER A 241 -2.54 -9.57 1.99
CA SER A 241 -2.78 -10.33 0.75
C SER A 241 -2.50 -9.49 -0.48
N SER A 242 -2.96 -8.23 -0.49
CA SER A 242 -2.69 -7.28 -1.57
C SER A 242 -1.18 -7.04 -1.73
N SER A 243 -0.45 -6.83 -0.63
CA SER A 243 0.99 -6.64 -0.66
C SER A 243 1.74 -7.87 -1.19
N LEU A 244 1.30 -9.09 -0.84
CA LEU A 244 1.89 -10.33 -1.36
C LEU A 244 1.62 -10.51 -2.85
N ILE A 245 0.40 -10.23 -3.30
CA ILE A 245 0.03 -10.29 -4.73
C ILE A 245 0.87 -9.29 -5.53
N LEU A 246 1.03 -8.05 -5.06
CA LEU A 246 1.86 -7.05 -5.72
C LEU A 246 3.32 -7.48 -5.84
N ALA A 247 3.88 -8.10 -4.80
CA ALA A 247 5.24 -8.62 -4.84
C ALA A 247 5.40 -9.76 -5.87
N GLU A 248 4.43 -10.67 -5.94
CA GLU A 248 4.44 -11.77 -6.92
C GLU A 248 4.24 -11.26 -8.36
N LEU A 249 3.41 -10.23 -8.55
CA LEU A 249 3.21 -9.59 -9.86
C LEU A 249 4.50 -8.92 -10.36
N GLU A 250 5.23 -8.21 -9.49
CA GLU A 250 6.51 -7.62 -9.87
C GLU A 250 7.53 -8.69 -10.23
N ARG A 251 7.60 -9.79 -9.47
CA ARG A 251 8.44 -10.92 -9.81
C ARG A 251 8.08 -11.52 -11.17
N THR A 252 6.81 -11.83 -11.39
CA THR A 252 6.31 -12.37 -12.67
C THR A 252 6.62 -11.43 -13.84
N ARG A 253 6.48 -10.11 -13.62
CA ARG A 253 6.83 -9.09 -14.61
C ARG A 253 8.31 -9.13 -14.98
N THR A 254 9.20 -9.29 -14.00
CA THR A 254 10.64 -9.40 -14.25
C THR A 254 11.01 -10.66 -15.03
N GLU A 255 10.44 -11.82 -14.66
CA GLU A 255 10.66 -13.09 -15.35
C GLU A 255 10.12 -13.05 -16.80
N LEU A 256 8.97 -12.41 -17.02
CA LEU A 256 8.40 -12.22 -18.36
C LEU A 256 9.28 -11.33 -19.25
N GLU A 257 9.81 -10.23 -18.72
CA GLU A 257 10.72 -9.36 -19.47
C GLU A 257 12.05 -10.04 -19.81
N GLU A 258 12.56 -10.90 -18.92
CA GLU A 258 13.73 -11.73 -19.21
C GLU A 258 13.45 -12.75 -20.32
N SER A 259 12.36 -13.52 -20.20
CA SER A 259 11.93 -14.48 -21.22
C SER A 259 11.72 -13.81 -22.59
N LYS A 260 11.13 -12.61 -22.61
CA LYS A 260 10.94 -11.81 -23.83
C LYS A 260 12.28 -11.38 -24.45
N ARG A 261 13.28 -11.03 -23.65
CA ARG A 261 14.64 -10.71 -24.15
C ARG A 261 15.31 -11.95 -24.74
N GLU A 262 15.24 -13.08 -24.06
CA GLU A 262 15.80 -14.34 -24.57
C GLU A 262 15.14 -14.77 -25.87
N LEU A 263 13.81 -14.70 -25.94
CA LEU A 263 13.05 -14.97 -27.16
C LEU A 263 13.47 -14.04 -28.29
N LYS A 264 13.64 -12.73 -28.02
CA LYS A 264 14.10 -11.78 -29.04
C LYS A 264 15.48 -12.13 -29.58
N ILE A 265 16.44 -12.46 -28.70
CA ILE A 265 17.79 -12.87 -29.10
C ILE A 265 17.74 -14.16 -29.94
N SER A 266 16.93 -15.14 -29.53
CA SER A 266 16.74 -16.39 -30.27
C SER A 266 16.10 -16.15 -31.63
N MET A 267 15.07 -15.30 -31.70
CA MET A 267 14.42 -14.90 -32.96
C MET A 267 15.39 -14.19 -33.91
N ASP A 268 16.18 -13.24 -33.41
CA ASP A 268 17.19 -12.53 -34.20
C ASP A 268 18.25 -13.51 -34.75
N LYS A 269 18.66 -14.50 -33.94
CA LYS A 269 19.56 -15.56 -34.38
C LYS A 269 18.91 -16.43 -35.46
N MET A 270 17.68 -16.90 -35.25
CA MET A 270 16.94 -17.70 -36.24
C MET A 270 16.73 -16.95 -37.56
N GLN A 271 16.42 -15.65 -37.51
CA GLN A 271 16.29 -14.82 -38.71
C GLN A 271 17.61 -14.72 -39.48
N LYS A 272 18.74 -14.52 -38.77
CA LYS A 272 20.07 -14.52 -39.39
C LYS A 272 20.39 -15.87 -40.04
N ASP A 273 20.17 -16.97 -39.31
CA ASP A 273 20.41 -18.32 -39.80
C ASP A 273 19.55 -18.64 -41.04
N ASN A 274 18.28 -18.20 -41.05
CA ASN A 274 17.38 -18.35 -42.19
C ASN A 274 17.81 -17.51 -43.41
N LEU A 275 18.18 -16.23 -43.20
CA LEU A 275 18.69 -15.38 -44.28
C LEU A 275 19.98 -15.96 -44.89
N GLN A 276 20.86 -16.50 -44.05
CA GLN A 276 22.09 -17.15 -44.49
C GLN A 276 21.79 -18.41 -45.33
N SER A 277 20.82 -19.22 -44.91
CA SER A 277 20.36 -20.39 -45.65
C SER A 277 19.73 -20.00 -47.00
N LEU A 278 18.94 -18.92 -47.04
CA LEU A 278 18.36 -18.43 -48.29
C LEU A 278 19.44 -17.93 -49.26
N ALA A 279 20.41 -17.14 -48.77
CA ALA A 279 21.53 -16.67 -49.58
C ALA A 279 22.36 -17.84 -50.15
N PHE A 280 22.54 -18.90 -49.36
CA PHE A 280 23.19 -20.13 -49.79
C PHE A 280 22.44 -20.82 -50.94
N PHE A 281 21.13 -21.00 -50.83
CA PHE A 281 20.33 -21.61 -51.90
C PHE A 281 20.33 -20.76 -53.17
N VAL A 282 20.23 -19.43 -53.05
CA VAL A 282 20.30 -18.52 -54.20
C VAL A 282 21.65 -18.66 -54.91
N ALA A 283 22.75 -18.66 -54.18
CA ALA A 283 24.09 -18.82 -54.76
C ALA A 283 24.23 -20.14 -55.53
N ILE A 284 23.73 -21.25 -54.97
CA ILE A 284 23.74 -22.56 -55.65
C ILE A 284 22.89 -22.54 -56.92
N ILE A 285 21.67 -22.01 -56.85
CA ILE A 285 20.77 -21.96 -58.02
C ILE A 285 21.38 -21.08 -59.12
N SER A 286 21.91 -19.91 -58.78
CA SER A 286 22.58 -19.01 -59.75
C SER A 286 23.79 -19.67 -60.41
N LEU A 287 24.61 -20.38 -59.63
CA LEU A 287 25.77 -21.12 -60.15
C LEU A 287 25.33 -22.24 -61.08
N THR A 288 24.29 -23.00 -60.69
CA THR A 288 23.73 -24.10 -61.49
C THR A 288 23.11 -23.59 -62.81
N ILE A 289 22.31 -22.51 -62.78
CA ILE A 289 21.74 -21.91 -63.98
C ILE A 289 22.83 -21.31 -64.88
N GLY A 290 23.82 -20.62 -64.30
CA GLY A 290 24.97 -20.10 -65.04
C GLY A 290 25.74 -21.20 -65.78
N SER A 291 25.81 -22.39 -65.18
CA SER A 291 26.41 -23.58 -65.80
C SER A 291 25.67 -24.01 -67.06
N PHE A 292 24.35 -24.15 -66.97
CA PHE A 292 23.52 -24.61 -68.08
C PHE A 292 23.61 -23.68 -69.30
N ASN A 293 23.61 -22.36 -69.07
CA ASN A 293 23.69 -21.38 -70.16
C ASN A 293 25.00 -21.43 -70.95
N LEU A 294 26.09 -21.91 -70.36
CA LEU A 294 27.39 -21.98 -71.04
C LEU A 294 27.55 -23.19 -71.98
N ILE A 295 26.66 -24.18 -71.90
CA ILE A 295 26.73 -25.45 -72.65
C ILE A 295 26.18 -25.32 -74.09
N GLY A 296 25.38 -24.28 -74.36
CA GLY A 296 24.50 -24.22 -75.53
C GLY A 296 25.13 -24.19 -76.93
N ASN A 297 26.45 -24.11 -77.11
CA ASN A 297 27.08 -24.01 -78.44
C ASN A 297 28.56 -24.49 -78.53
N LYS A 298 29.01 -25.38 -77.64
CA LYS A 298 30.42 -25.82 -77.61
C LYS A 298 30.62 -27.29 -78.03
N PRO A 299 31.77 -27.63 -78.64
CA PRO A 299 32.16 -29.02 -78.91
C PRO A 299 32.04 -29.89 -77.66
N PHE A 300 31.69 -31.18 -77.84
CA PHE A 300 31.42 -32.10 -76.73
C PHE A 300 32.54 -32.14 -75.68
N LEU A 301 33.81 -32.14 -76.13
CA LEU A 301 34.98 -32.19 -75.24
C LEU A 301 35.10 -30.93 -74.36
N ASP A 302 34.89 -29.75 -74.95
CA ASP A 302 34.91 -28.47 -74.22
C ASP A 302 33.75 -28.36 -73.24
N SER A 303 32.57 -28.88 -73.62
CA SER A 303 31.41 -28.96 -72.73
C SER A 303 31.64 -29.91 -71.55
N ALA A 304 32.29 -31.05 -71.77
CA ALA A 304 32.64 -32.01 -70.72
C ALA A 304 33.66 -31.44 -69.72
N PHE A 305 34.71 -30.76 -70.21
CA PHE A 305 35.68 -30.08 -69.35
C PHE A 305 35.05 -28.93 -68.58
N LEU A 306 34.16 -28.18 -69.23
CA LEU A 306 33.43 -27.10 -68.56
C LEU A 306 32.54 -27.64 -67.43
N ILE A 307 31.80 -28.73 -67.66
CA ILE A 307 30.96 -29.38 -66.62
C ILE A 307 31.81 -29.87 -65.45
N MET A 308 32.98 -30.47 -65.69
CA MET A 308 33.87 -30.90 -64.60
C MET A 308 34.41 -29.71 -63.78
N ILE A 309 34.87 -28.65 -64.45
CA ILE A 309 35.33 -27.43 -63.78
C ILE A 309 34.21 -26.85 -62.92
N LEU A 310 32.99 -26.80 -63.47
CA LEU A 310 31.85 -26.23 -62.77
C LEU A 310 31.37 -27.08 -61.60
N THR A 311 31.39 -28.41 -61.75
CA THR A 311 31.13 -29.34 -60.65
C THR A 311 32.17 -29.18 -59.54
N GLY A 312 33.44 -28.99 -59.90
CA GLY A 312 34.51 -28.67 -58.96
C GLY A 312 34.30 -27.33 -58.24
N CYS A 313 33.90 -26.29 -58.97
CA CYS A 313 33.56 -24.98 -58.40
C CYS A 313 32.35 -25.05 -57.44
N ILE A 314 31.32 -25.84 -57.78
CA ILE A 314 30.17 -26.10 -56.90
C ILE A 314 30.62 -26.80 -55.61
N LEU A 315 31.49 -27.80 -55.72
CA LEU A 315 32.04 -28.56 -54.59
C LEU A 315 32.86 -27.68 -53.65
N VAL A 316 33.75 -26.84 -54.19
CA VAL A 316 34.55 -25.88 -53.42
C VAL A 316 33.66 -24.79 -52.81
N GLY A 317 32.68 -24.29 -53.57
CA GLY A 317 31.69 -23.33 -53.08
C GLY A 317 30.90 -23.89 -51.89
N TYR A 318 30.42 -25.14 -51.99
CA TYR A 318 29.72 -25.85 -50.92
C TYR A 318 30.58 -25.98 -49.66
N LEU A 319 31.88 -26.26 -49.82
CA LEU A 319 32.80 -26.41 -48.69
C LEU A 319 33.13 -25.08 -48.02
N CYS A 320 33.38 -24.03 -48.81
CA CYS A 320 33.67 -22.68 -48.32
C CYS A 320 32.45 -22.10 -47.58
N LEU A 321 31.25 -22.26 -48.14
CA LEU A 321 30.00 -21.85 -47.50
C LEU A 321 29.70 -22.70 -46.26
N GLY A 322 29.90 -24.02 -46.32
CA GLY A 322 29.71 -24.92 -45.17
C GLY A 322 30.62 -24.58 -43.98
N MET A 323 31.86 -24.16 -44.23
CA MET A 323 32.79 -23.66 -43.20
C MET A 323 32.36 -22.31 -42.62
N LEU A 324 31.74 -21.44 -43.41
CA LEU A 324 31.21 -20.14 -42.96
C LEU A 324 29.89 -20.29 -42.16
N LEU A 325 29.10 -21.34 -42.46
CA LEU A 325 27.74 -21.58 -41.95
C LEU A 325 27.69 -22.45 -40.67
N GLN A 326 28.62 -23.39 -40.48
CA GLN A 326 28.51 -24.35 -39.38
C GLN A 326 29.17 -23.85 -38.08
N GLN A 327 28.36 -23.60 -37.04
CA GLN A 327 28.87 -23.36 -35.67
C GLN A 327 29.36 -24.63 -34.94
N LYS A 328 29.24 -25.83 -35.53
CA LYS A 328 29.75 -27.09 -34.96
C LYS A 328 31.02 -27.55 -35.68
N LYS A 329 32.04 -27.88 -34.88
CA LYS A 329 33.35 -28.41 -35.34
C LYS A 329 33.17 -29.77 -36.02
N PHE A 330 32.98 -29.79 -37.34
CA PHE A 330 33.17 -30.99 -38.15
C PHE A 330 34.65 -31.42 -38.12
N PRO A 331 34.97 -32.72 -38.23
CA PRO A 331 36.35 -33.19 -38.31
C PRO A 331 37.03 -32.61 -39.56
N TRP A 332 38.03 -31.76 -39.33
CA TRP A 332 38.81 -31.05 -40.35
C TRP A 332 39.30 -31.95 -41.49
N LYS A 333 39.58 -33.24 -41.20
CA LYS A 333 40.03 -34.25 -42.18
C LYS A 333 39.06 -34.46 -43.35
N HIS A 334 37.75 -34.42 -43.11
CA HIS A 334 36.76 -34.61 -44.18
C HIS A 334 36.65 -33.36 -45.05
N GLN A 335 36.75 -32.16 -44.45
CA GLN A 335 36.71 -30.89 -45.17
C GLN A 335 37.91 -30.75 -46.11
N THR A 336 39.12 -31.06 -45.62
CA THR A 336 40.34 -31.01 -46.44
C THR A 336 40.31 -32.00 -47.60
N PHE A 337 39.71 -33.18 -47.41
CA PHE A 337 39.59 -34.20 -48.45
C PHE A 337 38.66 -33.77 -49.58
N ILE A 338 37.48 -33.25 -49.24
CA ILE A 338 36.50 -32.77 -50.23
C ILE A 338 37.04 -31.53 -50.98
N LEU A 339 37.80 -30.64 -50.30
CA LEU A 339 38.48 -29.51 -50.94
C LEU A 339 39.48 -29.97 -52.01
N LEU A 340 40.29 -30.98 -51.70
CA LEU A 340 41.26 -31.55 -52.62
C LEU A 340 40.59 -32.15 -53.86
N ILE A 341 39.46 -32.85 -53.69
CA ILE A 341 38.68 -33.37 -54.82
C ILE A 341 38.15 -32.22 -55.68
N GLY A 342 37.57 -31.19 -55.06
CA GLY A 342 37.05 -30.03 -55.77
C GLY A 342 38.13 -29.29 -56.58
N LEU A 343 39.30 -29.07 -56.00
CA LEU A 343 40.44 -28.45 -56.69
C LEU A 343 40.98 -29.32 -57.83
N LEU A 344 41.01 -30.65 -57.65
CA LEU A 344 41.45 -31.58 -58.69
C LEU A 344 40.49 -31.58 -59.89
N LEU A 345 39.18 -31.51 -59.64
CA LEU A 345 38.15 -31.39 -60.67
C LEU A 345 38.23 -30.06 -61.46
N ILE A 346 38.83 -29.01 -60.88
CA ILE A 346 39.09 -27.74 -61.57
C ILE A 346 40.42 -27.81 -62.34
N ALA A 347 41.50 -28.22 -61.67
CA ALA A 347 42.86 -28.18 -62.20
C ALA A 347 43.12 -29.21 -63.30
N GLY A 348 42.56 -30.41 -63.18
CA GLY A 348 42.73 -31.50 -64.16
C GLY A 348 42.28 -31.12 -65.59
N PRO A 349 41.00 -30.74 -65.79
CA PRO A 349 40.51 -30.31 -67.11
C PRO A 349 41.20 -29.04 -67.63
N LEU A 350 41.57 -28.09 -66.78
CA LEU A 350 42.34 -26.89 -67.19
C LEU A 350 43.73 -27.26 -67.72
N TYR A 351 44.44 -28.14 -67.02
CA TYR A 351 45.76 -28.61 -67.42
C TYR A 351 45.70 -29.39 -68.73
N PHE A 352 44.71 -30.28 -68.88
CA PHE A 352 44.53 -31.07 -70.09
C PHE A 352 44.15 -30.20 -71.30
N HIS A 353 43.27 -29.20 -71.10
CA HIS A 353 42.92 -28.25 -72.16
C HIS A 353 44.14 -27.41 -72.60
N TYR A 354 44.97 -26.97 -71.65
CA TYR A 354 46.21 -26.24 -71.92
C TYR A 354 47.24 -27.09 -72.69
N LEU A 355 47.35 -28.38 -72.39
CA LEU A 355 48.24 -29.31 -73.08
C LEU A 355 47.77 -29.71 -74.49
N SER A 356 46.46 -29.62 -74.74
CA SER A 356 45.81 -29.99 -76.01
C SER A 356 45.72 -28.87 -77.05
N ARG A 357 46.12 -27.65 -76.67
CA ARG A 357 46.40 -26.54 -77.59
C ARG A 357 47.86 -26.56 -78.01
#